data_AF-A0A176S065-F1
#
_entry.id   AF-A0A176S065-F1
#
_cell.length_a   1.000
_cell.length_b   1.000
_cell.length_c   1.000
_cell.angle_alpha   90.00
_cell.angle_beta   90.00
_cell.angle_gamma   90.00
#
_symmetry.space_group_name_H-M   'P 1'
#
loop_
_entity.id
_entity.type
_entity.pdbx_description
1 polymer ?
#
loop_
_entity_poly.entity_id
_entity_poly.type
_entity_poly.pdbx_seq_one_letter_code
_entity_poly.pdbx_strand_id
1 'polypeptide(L)'
;MNQIEILDKKNCYEGFFKLVRYRLKHTLFAGGWSRELLREVLERGHAAAVLPYDPIRDQVVMIEQFRPGAIGHANGAWLWEIVAGILEPGET
;
A
#
# COMPACT_ATOMS: atom_id res chain seq x y z
N MET A 1 16.94 16.35 -11.53
CA MET A 1 16.82 15.28 -10.52
C MET A 1 15.51 15.50 -9.79
N ASN A 2 14.68 14.47 -9.61
CA ASN A 2 13.36 14.65 -9.00
C ASN A 2 13.53 14.83 -7.48
N GLN A 3 13.15 15.99 -6.95
CA GLN A 3 13.29 16.32 -5.53
C GLN A 3 11.91 16.43 -4.88
N ILE A 4 11.88 16.14 -3.58
CA ILE A 4 10.71 16.23 -2.71
C ILE A 4 11.13 17.01 -1.47
N GLU A 5 10.30 17.95 -1.06
CA GLU A 5 10.45 18.70 0.18
C GLU A 5 9.23 18.45 1.06
N ILE A 6 9.46 17.93 2.26
CA ILE A 6 8.40 17.73 3.26
C ILE A 6 8.40 18.95 4.18
N LEU A 7 7.31 19.70 4.15
CA LEU A 7 7.12 20.93 4.93
C LEU A 7 6.49 20.67 6.28
N ASP A 8 5.65 19.63 6.37
CA ASP A 8 5.04 19.16 7.62
C ASP A 8 4.65 17.68 7.50
N LYS A 9 4.71 16.95 8.62
CA LYS A 9 4.25 15.57 8.76
C LYS A 9 3.46 15.46 10.06
N LYS A 10 2.15 15.27 9.95
CA LYS A 10 1.25 15.18 11.10
C LYS A 10 0.64 13.78 11.21
N ASN A 11 0.75 13.14 12.39
CA ASN A 11 -0.05 11.97 12.71
C ASN A 11 -1.51 12.40 12.90
N CYS A 12 -2.40 11.91 12.05
CA CYS A 12 -3.83 12.20 12.13
C CYS A 12 -4.59 11.12 12.91
N TYR A 13 -4.10 9.88 12.87
CA TYR A 13 -4.63 8.75 13.63
C TYR A 13 -3.53 7.71 13.85
N GLU A 14 -3.57 7.04 15.01
CA GLU A 14 -2.57 6.05 15.41
C GLU A 14 -3.26 4.88 16.12
N GLY A 15 -3.41 3.78 15.38
CA GLY A 15 -3.93 2.50 15.86
C GLY A 15 -3.06 1.36 15.31
N PHE A 16 -3.67 0.23 14.90
CA PHE A 16 -2.92 -0.84 14.22
C PHE A 16 -2.24 -0.33 12.94
N PHE A 17 -2.94 0.52 12.18
CA PHE A 17 -2.36 1.31 11.10
C PHE A 17 -2.27 2.78 11.51
N LYS A 18 -1.42 3.51 10.80
CA LYS A 18 -1.17 4.92 11.03
C LYS A 18 -1.65 5.75 9.85
N LEU A 19 -2.43 6.79 10.12
CA LEU A 19 -2.81 7.78 9.11
C LEU A 19 -1.96 9.03 9.31
N VAL A 20 -1.19 9.39 8.29
CA VAL A 20 -0.32 10.57 8.30
C VAL A 20 -0.77 11.56 7.25
N ARG A 21 -0.83 12.84 7.61
CA ARG A 21 -0.97 13.93 6.67
C ARG A 21 0.38 14.59 6.40
N TYR A 22 0.77 14.60 5.13
CA TYR A 22 1.95 15.31 4.65
C TYR A 22 1.54 16.64 4.03
N ARG A 23 2.29 17.68 4.35
CA ARG A 23 2.35 18.90 3.55
C ARG A 23 3.70 18.91 2.84
N LEU A 24 3.70 18.88 1.50
CA LEU A 24 4.93 18.70 0.72
C LEU A 24 4.92 19.48 -0.59
N LYS A 25 6.09 19.63 -1.19
CA LYS A 25 6.30 20.06 -2.57
C LYS A 25 7.18 19.04 -3.29
N HIS A 26 7.08 18.98 -4.61
CA HIS A 26 8.01 18.20 -5.43
C HIS A 26 8.36 18.97 -6.71
N THR A 27 9.47 18.60 -7.35
CA THR A 27 9.84 19.17 -8.65
C THR A 27 8.86 18.74 -9.74
N LEU A 28 8.57 19.64 -10.69
CA LEU A 28 7.69 19.39 -11.83
C LEU A 28 8.47 18.97 -13.07
N PHE A 29 7.84 18.19 -13.96
CA PHE A 29 8.46 17.80 -15.24
C PHE A 29 8.84 19.01 -16.11
N ALA A 30 8.03 20.07 -16.09
CA ALA A 30 8.31 21.33 -16.80
C ALA A 30 9.41 22.19 -16.14
N GLY A 31 10.05 21.68 -15.07
CA GLY A 31 10.95 22.45 -14.23
C GLY A 31 10.22 23.22 -13.13
N GLY A 32 10.98 23.67 -12.13
CA GLY A 32 10.44 24.37 -10.96
C GLY A 32 9.76 23.44 -9.94
N TRP A 33 9.12 24.06 -8.95
CA TRP A 33 8.46 23.37 -7.84
C TRP A 33 6.94 23.39 -7.98
N SER A 34 6.29 22.34 -7.49
CA SER A 34 4.84 22.33 -7.30
C SER A 34 4.42 23.39 -6.27
N ARG A 35 3.13 23.77 -6.31
CA ARG A 35 2.49 24.36 -5.12
C ARG A 35 2.55 23.38 -3.94
N GLU A 36 2.28 23.89 -2.74
CA GLU A 36 2.09 23.03 -1.57
C GLU A 36 0.94 22.03 -1.82
N LEU A 37 1.22 20.76 -1.55
CA LEU A 37 0.27 19.68 -1.62
C LEU A 37 -0.01 19.16 -0.22
N LEU A 38 -1.28 18.84 0.03
CA LEU A 38 -1.72 18.14 1.23
C LEU A 38 -2.14 16.72 0.84
N ARG A 39 -1.57 15.70 1.51
CA ARG A 39 -1.87 14.28 1.25
C ARG A 39 -2.04 13.51 2.54
N GLU A 40 -3.12 12.74 2.62
CA GLU A 40 -3.29 11.74 3.67
C GLU A 40 -2.81 10.40 3.15
N VAL A 41 -1.96 9.74 3.94
CA VAL A 41 -1.26 8.51 3.60
C VAL A 41 -1.49 7.51 4.72
N LEU A 42 -2.04 6.35 4.36
CA LEU A 42 -2.15 5.22 5.27
C LEU A 42 -0.81 4.47 5.28
N GLU A 43 -0.06 4.62 6.37
CA GLU A 43 1.17 3.88 6.63
C GLU A 43 0.82 2.52 7.25
N ARG A 44 1.07 1.45 6.47
CA ARG A 44 0.74 0.06 6.85
C ARG A 44 1.91 -0.92 6.74
N GLY A 45 3.12 -0.42 6.53
CA GLY A 45 4.31 -1.23 6.24
C GLY A 45 4.32 -1.82 4.82
N HIS A 46 5.19 -2.80 4.63
CA HIS A 46 5.37 -3.52 3.37
C HIS A 46 4.80 -4.93 3.46
N ALA A 47 4.50 -5.53 2.31
CA ALA A 47 4.02 -6.90 2.21
C ALA A 47 4.84 -7.66 1.17
N ALA A 48 5.04 -8.95 1.41
CA ALA A 48 5.53 -9.89 0.42
C ALA A 48 4.35 -10.70 -0.12
N ALA A 49 4.42 -11.06 -1.40
CA ALA A 49 3.41 -11.89 -2.05
C ALA A 49 4.06 -12.89 -2.99
N VAL A 50 3.47 -14.08 -3.09
CA VAL A 50 3.93 -15.18 -3.92
C VAL A 50 2.77 -15.64 -4.76
N LEU A 51 3.00 -15.84 -6.07
CA LEU A 51 2.10 -16.55 -6.97
C LEU A 51 2.63 -17.99 -7.12
N PRO A 52 2.11 -18.97 -6.38
CA PRO A 52 2.57 -20.34 -6.50
C PRO A 52 2.05 -20.93 -7.82
N TYR A 53 2.97 -21.36 -8.66
CA TYR A 53 2.69 -21.91 -9.99
C TYR A 53 3.27 -23.32 -10.12
N ASP A 54 2.44 -24.26 -10.58
CA ASP A 54 2.85 -25.61 -10.96
C ASP A 54 3.03 -25.67 -12.49
N PRO A 55 4.28 -25.74 -13.00
CA PRO A 55 4.54 -25.74 -14.43
C PRO A 55 4.19 -27.05 -15.13
N ILE A 56 4.02 -28.16 -14.41
CA ILE A 56 3.64 -29.45 -15.00
C ILE A 56 2.15 -29.46 -15.30
N ARG A 57 1.35 -28.85 -14.43
CA ARG A 57 -0.11 -28.79 -14.54
C ARG A 57 -0.64 -27.54 -15.22
N ASP A 58 0.21 -26.53 -15.42
CA ASP A 58 -0.17 -25.19 -15.87
C ASP A 58 -1.28 -24.58 -14.98
N GLN A 59 -1.02 -24.58 -13.67
CA GLN A 59 -2.00 -24.17 -12.66
C GLN A 59 -1.38 -23.26 -11.61
N VAL A 60 -2.20 -22.35 -11.05
CA VAL A 60 -1.83 -21.51 -9.92
C VAL A 60 -2.58 -21.92 -8.66
N VAL A 61 -1.93 -21.78 -7.51
CA VAL A 61 -2.58 -21.96 -6.21
C VAL A 61 -3.06 -20.61 -5.72
N MET A 62 -4.34 -20.55 -5.33
CA MET A 62 -4.93 -19.38 -4.69
C MET A 62 -5.46 -19.74 -3.30
N ILE A 63 -5.64 -18.73 -2.46
CA ILE A 63 -6.29 -18.84 -1.16
C ILE A 63 -7.59 -18.03 -1.16
N GLU A 64 -8.55 -18.43 -0.33
CA GLU A 64 -9.77 -17.66 -0.09
C GLU A 64 -9.75 -17.13 1.34
N GLN A 65 -9.91 -15.81 1.51
CA GLN A 65 -9.88 -15.16 2.82
C GLN A 65 -10.98 -14.10 2.95
N PHE A 66 -11.51 -13.97 4.16
CA PHE A 66 -12.39 -12.85 4.49
C PHE A 66 -11.59 -11.55 4.67
N ARG A 67 -11.95 -10.53 3.89
CA ARG A 67 -11.36 -9.19 3.91
C ARG A 67 -12.42 -8.16 4.30
N PRO A 68 -12.43 -7.66 5.55
CA PRO A 68 -13.45 -6.69 5.99
C PRO A 68 -13.40 -5.38 5.20
N GLY A 69 -12.24 -4.99 4.66
CA GLY A 69 -12.10 -3.82 3.78
C GLY A 69 -12.88 -3.92 2.46
N ALA A 70 -13.36 -5.12 2.09
CA ALA A 70 -14.11 -5.38 0.87
C ALA A 70 -15.61 -5.62 1.11
N ILE A 71 -16.14 -5.36 2.32
CA ILE A 71 -17.57 -5.56 2.62
C ILE A 71 -18.50 -4.79 1.67
N GLY A 72 -18.10 -3.60 1.22
CA GLY A 72 -18.87 -2.81 0.25
C GLY A 72 -18.65 -3.18 -1.21
N HIS A 73 -17.80 -4.18 -1.50
CA HIS A 73 -17.48 -4.58 -2.87
C HIS A 73 -18.58 -5.48 -3.45
N ALA A 74 -18.88 -5.32 -4.75
CA ALA A 74 -19.99 -6.02 -5.41
C ALA A 74 -19.88 -7.56 -5.34
N ASN A 75 -18.65 -8.08 -5.29
CA ASN A 75 -18.37 -9.53 -5.25
C ASN A 75 -18.25 -10.08 -3.81
N GLY A 76 -18.60 -9.30 -2.79
CA GLY A 76 -18.50 -9.69 -1.39
C GLY A 76 -17.07 -9.60 -0.82
N ALA A 77 -16.96 -9.96 0.47
CA ALA A 77 -15.75 -9.81 1.27
C ALA A 77 -14.89 -11.09 1.35
N TRP A 78 -15.35 -12.22 0.83
CA TRP A 78 -14.53 -13.43 0.70
C TRP A 78 -13.81 -13.37 -0.64
N LEU A 79 -12.51 -13.10 -0.60
CA LEU A 79 -11.71 -12.82 -1.79
C LEU A 79 -10.81 -14.00 -2.10
N TRP A 80 -10.72 -14.31 -3.40
CA TRP A 80 -9.66 -15.13 -3.95
C TRP A 80 -8.40 -14.29 -4.11
N GLU A 81 -7.31 -14.73 -3.49
CA GLU A 81 -6.05 -13.99 -3.39
C GLU A 81 -4.85 -14.90 -3.64
N ILE A 82 -3.72 -14.27 -3.99
CA ILE A 82 -2.41 -14.92 -3.93
C ILE A 82 -1.93 -15.02 -2.47
N VAL A 83 -0.99 -15.92 -2.20
CA VAL A 83 -0.39 -16.04 -0.86
C VAL A 83 0.38 -14.75 -0.56
N ALA A 84 0.08 -14.09 0.56
CA ALA A 84 0.74 -12.85 0.95
C ALA A 84 0.78 -12.67 2.48
N GLY A 85 1.76 -11.88 2.94
CA GLY A 85 1.97 -11.54 4.35
C GLY A 85 2.59 -10.17 4.53
N ILE A 86 2.41 -9.56 5.70
CA ILE A 86 3.13 -8.33 6.09
C ILE A 86 4.56 -8.70 6.44
N LEU A 87 5.52 -7.88 6.01
CA LEU A 87 6.93 -8.06 6.36
C LEU A 87 7.20 -7.56 7.78
N GLU A 88 7.80 -8.40 8.60
CA GLU A 88 8.35 -8.03 9.90
C GLU A 88 9.82 -7.61 9.81
N PRO A 89 10.35 -6.84 10.79
CA PRO A 89 11.74 -6.42 10.77
C PRO A 89 12.72 -7.61 10.72
N GLY A 90 13.54 -7.67 9.67
CA GLY A 90 14.56 -8.70 9.49
C GLY A 90 14.13 -9.87 8.58
N GLU A 91 12.89 -9.87 8.09
CA GLU A 91 12.43 -10.83 7.09
C GLU A 91 12.81 -10.40 5.67
N THR A 92 13.00 -11.38 4.78
CA THR A 92 13.34 -11.22 3.35
C THR A 92 12.44 -12.07 2.48
#